data_AF-A0A372MDK7-F1
#
_entry.id   AF-A0A372MDK7-F1
#
_cell.length_a   1.000
_cell.length_b   1.000
_cell.length_c   1.000
_cell.angle_alpha   90.00
_cell.angle_beta   90.00
_cell.angle_gamma   90.00
#
_symmetry.space_group_name_H-M   'P 1'
#
loop_
_entity.id
_entity.type
_entity.pdbx_description
1 polymer ?
#
loop_
_entity_poly.entity_id
_entity_poly.type
_entity_poly.pdbx_seq_one_letter_code
_entity_poly.pdbx_strand_id
1 'polypeptide(L)'
;MNTYEISVPVLNDRSTAPEGKSGLIVSFLFDYELTRRIEEGRWYEEFESHIKEMMIASLSESVYPELKEHILFSFTASPLGIERNIHSSEGAIVGLVI
;
A
#
# COMPACT_ATOMS: atom_id res chain seq x y z
N MET A 1 -14.95 -8.11 3.59
CA MET A 1 -13.96 -8.19 4.68
C MET A 1 -12.66 -8.59 4.02
N ASN A 2 -11.71 -7.68 3.91
CA ASN A 2 -10.42 -7.95 3.28
C ASN A 2 -9.39 -8.23 4.38
N THR A 3 -8.51 -9.18 4.15
CA THR A 3 -7.39 -9.46 5.05
C THR A 3 -6.24 -8.54 4.69
N TYR A 4 -5.78 -7.75 5.65
CA TYR A 4 -4.55 -6.98 5.51
C TYR A 4 -3.35 -7.84 5.88
N GLU A 5 -2.30 -7.74 5.07
CA GLU A 5 -0.96 -8.14 5.45
C GLU A 5 -0.22 -6.90 5.93
N ILE A 6 0.37 -6.98 7.12
CA ILE A 6 1.09 -5.88 7.76
C ILE A 6 2.51 -6.32 8.04
N SER A 7 3.46 -5.67 7.39
CA SER A 7 4.89 -5.91 7.56
C SER A 7 5.54 -4.71 8.27
N VAL A 8 6.32 -5.03 9.32
CA VAL A 8 7.05 -4.05 10.14
C VAL A 8 8.54 -4.40 10.13
N PRO A 9 9.32 -3.93 9.13
CA PRO A 9 10.70 -4.38 8.91
C PRO A 9 11.64 -4.19 10.11
N VAL A 10 11.43 -3.15 10.91
CA VAL A 10 12.28 -2.83 12.07
C VAL A 10 12.25 -3.91 13.16
N LEU A 11 11.19 -4.72 13.19
CA LEU A 11 11.10 -5.87 14.11
C LEU A 11 12.08 -6.99 13.74
N ASN A 12 12.43 -7.10 12.46
CA ASN A 12 13.37 -8.09 11.96
C ASN A 12 14.80 -7.51 11.88
N ASP A 13 14.93 -6.27 11.37
CA ASP A 13 16.21 -5.59 11.23
C ASP A 13 16.09 -4.11 11.61
N ARG A 14 16.74 -3.74 12.72
CA ARG A 14 16.70 -2.38 13.26
C ARG A 14 17.31 -1.32 12.34
N SER A 15 18.14 -1.71 11.37
CA SER A 15 18.76 -0.78 10.42
C SER A 15 17.79 -0.30 9.33
N THR A 16 16.60 -0.91 9.22
CA THR A 16 15.59 -0.58 8.21
C THR A 16 14.86 0.75 8.46
N ALA A 17 15.07 1.38 9.62
CA ALA A 17 14.55 2.70 9.92
C ALA A 17 15.50 3.48 10.86
N PRO A 18 15.48 4.83 10.83
CA PRO A 18 16.17 5.64 11.82
C PRO A 18 15.70 5.35 13.26
N GLU A 19 16.53 5.70 14.24
CA GLU A 19 16.20 5.50 15.65
C GLU A 19 14.88 6.20 16.04
N GLY A 20 14.02 5.48 16.77
CA GLY A 20 12.70 5.96 17.17
C GLY A 20 11.67 6.07 16.04
N LYS A 21 11.99 5.56 14.84
CA LYS A 21 11.08 5.52 13.68
C LYS A 21 10.85 4.07 13.25
N SER A 22 9.77 3.86 12.49
CA SER A 22 9.45 2.57 11.89
C SER A 22 8.84 2.79 10.51
N GLY A 23 9.13 1.86 9.60
CA GLY A 23 8.39 1.70 8.35
C GLY A 23 7.25 0.72 8.55
N LEU A 24 6.09 1.03 7.96
CA LEU A 24 4.92 0.15 7.94
C LEU A 24 4.55 -0.12 6.48
N ILE A 25 4.52 -1.39 6.09
CA ILE A 25 4.04 -1.81 4.77
C ILE A 25 2.73 -2.53 4.99
N VAL A 26 1.66 -2.03 4.36
CA VAL A 26 0.32 -2.62 4.46
C VAL A 26 -0.15 -2.94 3.07
N SER A 27 -0.51 -4.19 2.85
CA SER A 27 -0.98 -4.68 1.56
C SER A 27 -2.23 -5.53 1.74
N PHE A 28 -2.96 -5.69 0.65
CA PHE A 28 -4.10 -6.59 0.54
C PHE A 28 -4.25 -6.98 -0.93
N LEU A 29 -4.93 -8.10 -1.18
CA LEU A 29 -5.19 -8.53 -2.55
C LEU A 29 -6.17 -7.57 -3.22
N PHE A 30 -5.80 -7.11 -4.40
CA PHE A 30 -6.61 -6.22 -5.23
C PHE A 30 -6.60 -6.69 -6.69
N ASP A 31 -7.73 -6.56 -7.37
CA ASP A 31 -7.91 -7.01 -8.75
C ASP A 31 -7.32 -6.00 -9.74
N TYR A 32 -6.45 -6.48 -10.63
CA TYR A 32 -5.77 -5.64 -11.64
C TYR A 32 -6.75 -5.03 -12.65
N GLU A 33 -7.73 -5.80 -13.13
CA GLU A 33 -8.72 -5.35 -14.12
C GLU A 33 -9.60 -4.24 -13.53
N LEU A 34 -9.89 -4.31 -12.23
CA LEU A 34 -10.58 -3.23 -11.52
C LEU A 34 -9.74 -1.95 -11.52
N THR A 35 -8.44 -2.03 -11.21
CA THR A 35 -7.55 -0.85 -11.27
C THR A 35 -7.45 -0.26 -12.68
N ARG A 36 -7.42 -1.12 -13.71
CA ARG A 36 -7.40 -0.69 -15.12
C ARG A 36 -8.65 0.09 -15.50
N ARG A 37 -9.84 -0.38 -15.09
CA ARG A 37 -11.12 0.32 -15.37
C ARG A 37 -11.24 1.66 -14.64
N ILE A 38 -10.70 1.76 -13.43
CA ILE A 38 -10.66 3.01 -12.67
C ILE A 38 -9.82 4.07 -13.42
N GLU A 39 -8.68 3.66 -13.98
CA GLU A 39 -7.85 4.51 -14.82
C GLU A 39 -8.56 4.92 -16.11
N GLU A 40 -9.23 3.99 -16.80
CA GLU A 40 -10.03 4.30 -17.99
C GLU A 40 -11.13 5.32 -17.68
N GLY A 41 -11.69 5.27 -16.47
CA GLY A 41 -12.64 6.24 -15.93
C GLY A 41 -12.03 7.57 -15.49
N ARG A 42 -10.69 7.72 -15.54
CA ARG A 42 -9.92 8.89 -15.09
C ARG A 42 -10.10 9.24 -13.60
N TRP A 43 -10.31 8.22 -12.76
CA TRP A 43 -10.50 8.37 -11.31
C TRP A 43 -9.34 7.79 -10.50
N TYR A 44 -8.20 7.54 -11.13
CA TYR A 44 -7.10 6.80 -10.51
C TYR A 44 -6.45 7.55 -9.35
N GLU A 45 -6.23 8.86 -9.49
CA GLU A 45 -5.65 9.68 -8.41
C GLU A 45 -6.57 9.76 -7.19
N GLU A 46 -7.87 9.99 -7.41
CA GLU A 46 -8.87 10.02 -6.35
C GLU A 46 -9.01 8.64 -5.68
N PHE A 47 -8.97 7.57 -6.47
CA PHE A 47 -9.00 6.21 -5.98
C PHE A 47 -7.80 5.90 -5.09
N GLU A 48 -6.57 6.23 -5.50
CA GLU A 48 -5.38 6.01 -4.68
C GLU A 48 -5.43 6.79 -3.37
N SER A 49 -5.89 8.06 -3.40
CA SER A 49 -6.08 8.84 -2.18
C SER A 49 -7.13 8.21 -1.26
N HIS A 50 -8.26 7.80 -1.82
CA HIS A 50 -9.36 7.22 -1.07
C HIS A 50 -8.98 5.89 -0.40
N ILE A 51 -8.31 4.98 -1.12
CA ILE A 51 -7.83 3.72 -0.56
C ILE A 51 -6.82 3.97 0.55
N LYS A 52 -5.87 4.89 0.36
CA LYS A 52 -4.88 5.25 1.38
C LYS A 52 -5.55 5.77 2.66
N GLU A 53 -6.51 6.70 2.52
CA GLU A 53 -7.25 7.25 3.65
C GLU A 53 -8.08 6.18 4.37
N MET A 54 -8.74 5.30 3.62
CA MET A 54 -9.49 4.18 4.16
C MET A 54 -8.61 3.22 4.96
N MET A 55 -7.42 2.87 4.44
CA MET A 55 -6.49 1.98 5.12
C MET A 55 -5.97 2.60 6.41
N ILE A 56 -5.57 3.88 6.38
CA ILE A 56 -5.12 4.59 7.58
C ILE A 56 -6.24 4.62 8.62
N ALA A 57 -7.46 4.99 8.23
CA ALA A 57 -8.61 5.01 9.14
C ALA A 57 -8.87 3.63 9.75
N SER A 58 -8.90 2.57 8.92
CA SER A 58 -9.16 1.21 9.38
C SER A 58 -8.10 0.71 10.38
N LEU A 59 -6.83 1.05 10.17
CA LEU A 59 -5.75 0.67 11.08
C LEU A 59 -5.77 1.50 12.38
N SER A 60 -6.07 2.80 12.27
CA SER A 60 -6.27 3.68 13.43
C SER A 60 -7.46 3.25 14.29
N GLU A 61 -8.54 2.79 13.69
CA GLU A 61 -9.71 2.32 14.44
C GLU A 61 -9.51 0.92 15.05
N SER A 62 -8.43 0.22 14.71
CA SER A 62 -8.19 -1.16 15.14
C SER A 62 -6.87 -1.36 15.87
N VAL A 63 -5.79 -1.65 15.14
CA VAL A 63 -4.53 -2.16 15.68
C VAL A 63 -3.53 -1.06 16.07
N TYR A 64 -3.65 0.14 15.48
CA TYR A 64 -2.71 1.24 15.70
C TYR A 64 -3.43 2.58 15.96
N PRO A 65 -4.03 2.80 17.14
CA PRO A 65 -4.86 3.97 17.45
C PRO A 65 -4.29 5.34 17.09
N GLU A 66 -2.99 5.53 17.30
CA GLU A 66 -2.29 6.81 17.10
C GLU A 66 -1.55 6.87 15.74
N LEU A 67 -1.84 5.94 14.82
CA LEU A 67 -1.12 5.85 13.54
C LEU A 67 -1.20 7.17 12.77
N LYS A 68 -2.37 7.79 12.71
CA LYS A 68 -2.63 8.97 11.88
C LYS A 68 -1.75 10.16 12.28
N GLU A 69 -1.49 10.30 13.58
CA GLU A 69 -0.70 11.37 14.20
C GLU A 69 0.80 11.16 14.01
N HIS A 70 1.23 9.92 13.72
CA HIS A 70 2.63 9.53 13.61
C HIS A 70 3.10 9.27 12.17
N ILE A 71 2.24 9.47 11.15
CA ILE A 71 2.63 9.38 9.74
C ILE A 71 3.45 10.60 9.33
N LEU A 72 4.70 10.36 8.90
CA LEU A 72 5.58 11.39 8.32
C LEU A 72 5.46 11.45 6.79
N PHE A 73 5.31 10.29 6.17
CA PHE A 73 5.20 10.11 4.73
C PHE A 73 4.40 8.84 4.44
N SER A 74 3.61 8.84 3.37
CA SER A 74 2.86 7.69 2.90
C SER A 74 2.69 7.74 1.39
N PHE A 75 2.73 6.57 0.76
CA PHE A 75 2.47 6.40 -0.67
C PHE A 75 1.75 5.07 -0.87
N THR A 76 1.16 4.90 -2.05
CA THR A 76 0.48 3.68 -2.48
C THR A 76 1.17 3.11 -3.71
N ALA A 77 1.01 1.80 -3.90
CA ALA A 77 1.40 1.12 -5.12
C ALA A 77 0.25 0.19 -5.51
N SER A 78 -0.56 0.61 -6.48
CA SER A 78 -1.61 -0.23 -7.06
C SER A 78 -1.02 -1.26 -8.04
N PRO A 79 -1.75 -2.33 -8.40
CA PRO A 79 -1.30 -3.26 -9.44
C PRO A 79 -0.91 -2.57 -10.76
N LEU A 80 -1.71 -1.61 -11.21
CA LEU A 80 -1.40 -0.81 -12.41
C LEU A 80 -0.16 0.06 -12.22
N GLY A 81 0.02 0.64 -11.03
CA GLY A 81 1.22 1.41 -10.68
C GLY A 81 2.48 0.55 -10.67
N ILE A 82 2.39 -0.69 -10.17
CA ILE A 82 3.49 -1.65 -10.18
C ILE A 82 3.85 -2.05 -11.60
N GLU A 83 2.87 -2.38 -12.43
CA GLU A 83 3.09 -2.69 -13.85
C GLU A 83 3.82 -1.54 -14.57
N ARG A 84 3.33 -0.30 -14.40
CA ARG A 84 3.92 0.90 -15.04
C ARG A 84 5.35 1.19 -14.59
N ASN A 85 5.63 1.03 -13.30
CA ASN A 85 6.91 1.45 -12.72
C ASN A 85 7.97 0.34 -12.71
N ILE A 86 7.55 -0.93 -12.71
CA ILE A 86 8.41 -2.10 -12.48
C ILE A 86 8.40 -3.05 -13.70
N HIS A 87 7.55 -2.83 -14.71
CA HIS A 87 7.35 -3.73 -15.85
C HIS A 87 7.03 -5.18 -15.41
N SER A 88 6.33 -5.30 -14.29
CA SER A 88 5.84 -6.60 -13.80
C SER A 88 4.49 -6.90 -14.44
N SER A 89 4.32 -8.09 -15.01
CA SER A 89 3.06 -8.52 -15.63
C SER A 89 1.91 -8.43 -14.62
N GLU A 90 0.85 -7.69 -14.98
CA GLU A 90 -0.36 -7.50 -14.14
C GLU A 90 -0.09 -6.94 -12.73
N GLY A 91 1.07 -6.32 -12.51
CA GLY A 91 1.44 -5.77 -11.20
C GLY A 91 1.75 -6.83 -10.13
N ALA A 92 2.12 -8.05 -10.54
CA ALA A 92 2.46 -9.13 -9.62
C ALA A 92 3.65 -8.75 -8.71
N ILE A 93 3.46 -8.92 -7.39
CA ILE A 93 4.52 -8.75 -6.37
C ILE A 93 5.39 -10.01 -6.28
N VAL A 94 4.86 -11.15 -6.71
CA VAL A 94 5.59 -12.42 -6.94
C VAL A 94 5.23 -12.96 -8.32
N GLY A 95 6.12 -12.81 -9.30
CA GLY A 95 5.87 -13.15 -10.71
C GLY A 95 7.04 -12.82 -11.64
N LEU A 96 6.87 -13.12 -12.94
CA LEU A 96 7.87 -12.87 -13.98
C LEU A 96 7.98 -11.35 -14.26
N VAL A 97 9.18 -10.80 -14.16
CA VAL A 97 9.51 -9.47 -14.72
C VAL A 97 9.74 -9.66 -16.22
N ILE A 98 9.05 -8.89 -17.06
CA ILE A 98 9.11 -9.01 -18.53
C ILE A 98 10.22 -8.13 -19.11
#